data_AF-A0A5E4KMP9-F1
#
_entry.id   AF-A0A5E4KMP9-F1
#
_cell.length_a   1.000
_cell.length_b   1.000
_cell.length_c   1.000
_cell.angle_alpha   90.00
_cell.angle_beta   90.00
_cell.angle_gamma   90.00
#
_symmetry.space_group_name_H-M   'P 1'
#
loop_
_entity.id
_entity.type
_entity.pdbx_description
1 polymer ?
#
loop_
_entity_poly.entity_id
_entity_poly.type
_entity_poly.pdbx_seq_one_letter_code
_entity_poly.pdbx_strand_id
1 'polypeptide(L)'
;MEKKLKFFFDKKGDVLDIAIGKPRKAISKEIGNDVVVRIDPKTKEILGFTILNFEKRFEHRDKSETLPITAIFEQVGDAAEAEG
;
A
#
# COMPACT_ATOMS: atom_id res chain seq x y z
N MET A 1 -0.28 -2.81 18.64
CA MET A 1 -0.61 -1.56 17.90
C MET A 1 -1.28 -1.96 16.60
N GLU A 2 -2.47 -1.45 16.30
CA GLU A 2 -3.20 -1.78 15.07
C GLU A 2 -2.38 -1.46 13.82
N LYS A 3 -2.09 -2.48 13.02
CA LYS A 3 -1.47 -2.37 11.69
C LYS A 3 -2.55 -2.14 10.62
N LYS A 4 -3.44 -1.18 10.86
CA LYS A 4 -4.48 -0.80 9.89
C LYS A 4 -3.82 -0.30 8.60
N LEU A 5 -4.33 -0.78 7.47
CA LEU A 5 -3.94 -0.30 6.15
C LEU A 5 -4.64 1.04 5.90
N LYS A 6 -3.89 2.00 5.39
CA LYS A 6 -4.40 3.30 4.92
C LYS A 6 -3.92 3.49 3.50
N PHE A 7 -4.72 4.15 2.68
CA PHE A 7 -4.31 4.53 1.34
C PHE A 7 -4.67 5.99 1.05
N PHE A 8 -3.90 6.60 0.17
CA PHE A 8 -4.09 7.96 -0.31
C PHE A 8 -3.74 8.00 -1.78
N PHE A 9 -4.63 8.58 -2.60
CA PHE A 9 -4.39 8.77 -4.02
C PHE A 9 -4.18 10.25 -4.32
N ASP A 10 -2.98 10.60 -4.76
CA ASP A 10 -2.68 11.91 -5.35
C ASP A 10 -3.02 11.87 -6.83
N LYS A 11 -4.20 12.37 -7.18
CA LYS A 11 -4.68 12.43 -8.56
C LYS A 11 -3.83 13.35 -9.45
N LYS A 12 -3.20 14.40 -8.89
CA LYS A 12 -2.38 15.33 -9.67
C LYS A 12 -1.03 14.70 -10.04
N GLY A 13 -0.44 13.97 -9.09
CA GLY A 13 0.81 13.24 -9.28
C GLY A 13 0.66 11.89 -9.97
N ASP A 14 -0.56 11.36 -10.06
CA ASP A 14 -0.86 9.98 -10.45
C ASP A 14 -0.12 8.95 -9.57
N VAL A 15 -0.26 9.11 -8.25
CA VAL A 15 0.45 8.32 -7.24
C VAL A 15 -0.52 7.75 -6.23
N LEU A 16 -0.53 6.42 -6.08
CA LEU A 16 -1.24 5.71 -5.01
C LEU A 16 -0.25 5.34 -3.90
N ASP A 17 -0.42 5.92 -2.71
CA ASP A 17 0.35 5.57 -1.52
C ASP A 17 -0.46 4.66 -0.59
N ILE A 18 0.13 3.55 -0.18
CA ILE A 18 -0.44 2.60 0.78
C ILE A 18 0.49 2.53 2.00
N ALA A 19 -0.05 2.81 3.18
CA ALA A 19 0.66 2.87 4.45
C ALA A 19 0.11 1.83 5.44
N ILE A 20 1.00 1.24 6.26
CA ILE A 20 0.64 0.22 7.25
C ILE A 20 0.93 0.76 8.65
N GLY A 21 -0.12 0.90 9.46
CA GLY A 21 -0.01 1.41 10.83
C GLY A 21 0.31 2.92 10.90
N LYS A 22 1.06 3.33 11.93
CA LYS A 22 1.42 4.73 12.16
C LYS A 22 2.63 5.17 11.32
N PRO A 23 2.72 6.45 10.91
CA PRO A 23 3.90 7.01 10.26
C PRO A 23 5.17 6.80 11.09
N ARG A 24 6.24 6.35 10.44
CA ARG A 24 7.55 6.05 11.05
C ARG A 24 8.67 6.38 10.06
N LYS A 25 9.89 6.53 10.56
CA LYS A 25 11.07 6.68 9.69
C LYS A 25 11.24 5.40 8.86
N ALA A 26 11.37 5.58 7.55
CA ALA A 26 11.53 4.49 6.60
C ALA A 26 12.63 4.85 5.59
N ILE A 27 13.20 3.83 4.97
CA ILE A 27 13.96 3.95 3.73
C ILE A 27 13.07 3.52 2.57
N SER A 28 13.18 4.21 1.44
CA SER A 28 12.48 3.86 0.21
C SER A 28 13.37 3.00 -0.68
N LYS A 29 12.79 1.96 -1.26
CA LYS A 29 13.46 1.10 -2.25
C LYS A 29 12.52 0.86 -3.42
N GLU A 30 12.96 1.19 -4.62
CA GLU A 30 12.26 0.82 -5.84
C GLU A 30 12.45 -0.69 -6.09
N ILE A 31 11.35 -1.38 -6.40
CA ILE A 31 11.32 -2.83 -6.62
C ILE A 31 10.80 -3.21 -8.01
N GLY A 32 10.74 -2.24 -8.92
CA GLY A 32 10.31 -2.41 -10.31
C GLY A 32 8.82 -2.12 -10.53
N ASN A 33 8.44 -2.04 -11.81
CA ASN A 33 7.09 -1.70 -12.28
C ASN A 33 6.55 -0.42 -11.59
N ASP A 34 7.38 0.62 -11.49
CA ASP A 34 7.14 1.86 -10.75
C ASP A 34 6.53 1.68 -9.34
N VAL A 35 6.92 0.60 -8.64
CA VAL A 35 6.56 0.37 -7.23
C VAL A 35 7.74 0.67 -6.33
N VAL A 36 7.50 1.46 -5.30
CA VAL A 36 8.46 1.81 -4.25
C VAL A 36 7.97 1.27 -2.91
N VAL A 37 8.79 0.46 -2.22
CA VAL A 37 8.47 -0.01 -0.87
C VAL A 37 9.13 0.86 0.19
N ARG A 38 8.43 1.07 1.30
CA ARG A 38 8.94 1.75 2.50
C ARG A 38 9.29 0.70 3.55
N ILE A 39 10.53 0.72 4.02
CA ILE A 39 11.07 -0.30 4.92
C ILE A 39 11.61 0.36 6.19
N ASP A 40 11.30 -0.19 7.36
CA ASP A 40 11.98 0.19 8.60
C ASP A 40 13.46 -0.22 8.50
N PRO A 41 14.42 0.72 8.59
CA PRO A 41 15.83 0.39 8.38
C PRO A 41 16.40 -0.56 9.44
N LYS A 42 15.80 -0.62 10.64
CA LYS A 42 16.24 -1.45 11.76
C LYS A 42 15.60 -2.83 11.72
N THR A 43 14.27 -2.90 11.62
CA THR A 43 13.53 -4.18 11.72
C THR A 43 13.34 -4.87 10.38
N LYS A 44 13.58 -4.15 9.27
CA LYS A 44 13.28 -4.58 7.89
C LYS A 44 11.78 -4.82 7.63
N GLU A 45 10.91 -4.38 8.54
CA GLU A 45 9.46 -4.42 8.36
C GLU A 45 9.04 -3.52 7.19
N ILE A 46 8.16 -4.01 6.32
CA ILE A 46 7.51 -3.19 5.29
C ILE A 46 6.46 -2.31 5.98
N LEU A 47 6.59 -1.00 5.82
CA LEU A 47 5.73 0.02 6.40
C LEU A 47 4.68 0.55 5.40
N GLY A 48 4.76 0.11 4.15
CA GLY A 48 3.87 0.51 3.06
C GLY A 48 4.58 0.47 1.72
N PHE A 49 3.86 0.83 0.67
CA PHE A 49 4.39 0.95 -0.68
C PHE A 49 3.64 2.02 -1.46
N THR A 50 4.28 2.51 -2.50
CA THR A 50 3.78 3.55 -3.39
C THR A 50 3.79 3.00 -4.81
N ILE A 51 2.68 3.20 -5.53
CA ILE A 51 2.54 2.88 -6.95
C ILE A 51 2.52 4.20 -7.71
N LEU A 52 3.52 4.42 -8.57
CA LEU A 52 3.56 5.57 -9.46
C LEU A 52 2.82 5.24 -10.76
N ASN A 53 2.39 6.27 -11.50
CA ASN A 53 1.66 6.12 -12.77
C ASN A 53 0.39 5.25 -12.61
N PHE A 54 -0.35 5.45 -11.51
CA PHE A 54 -1.44 4.54 -11.12
C PHE A 54 -2.57 4.46 -12.16
N GLU A 55 -3.20 5.57 -12.53
CA GLU A 55 -4.26 5.65 -13.54
C GLU A 55 -3.68 5.26 -14.93
N LYS A 56 -2.47 5.72 -15.26
CA LYS A 56 -1.81 5.42 -16.55
C LYS A 56 -1.60 3.93 -16.83
N ARG A 57 -1.46 3.10 -15.80
CA ARG A 57 -1.36 1.62 -15.95
C ARG A 57 -2.57 1.01 -16.64
N PHE A 58 -3.73 1.67 -16.58
CA PHE A 58 -5.00 1.18 -17.09
C PHE A 58 -5.47 1.88 -18.38
N GLU A 59 -4.78 2.94 -18.83
CA GLU A 59 -5.15 3.70 -20.04
C GLU A 59 -5.20 2.84 -21.33
N HIS A 60 -4.47 1.72 -21.35
CA HIS A 60 -4.37 0.81 -22.50
C HIS A 60 -4.62 -0.67 -22.14
N ARG A 61 -5.19 -0.92 -20.95
CA ARG A 61 -5.37 -2.27 -20.42
C ARG A 61 -6.69 -2.39 -19.67
N ASP A 62 -7.59 -3.20 -20.19
CA ASP A 62 -8.84 -3.58 -19.51
C ASP A 62 -8.64 -4.70 -18.45
N LYS A 63 -7.43 -4.81 -17.88
CA LYS A 63 -7.02 -5.98 -17.10
C LYS A 63 -6.36 -5.60 -15.79
N SER A 64 -6.41 -6.55 -14.85
CA SER A 64 -5.68 -6.49 -13.59
C SER A 64 -4.17 -6.43 -13.81
N GLU A 65 -3.48 -5.74 -12.91
CA GLU A 65 -2.02 -5.71 -12.86
C GLU A 65 -1.50 -6.51 -11.67
N THR A 66 -0.37 -7.19 -11.87
CA THR A 66 0.35 -7.89 -10.79
C THR A 66 1.53 -7.05 -10.35
N LEU A 67 1.54 -6.68 -9.07
CA LEU A 67 2.65 -5.95 -8.46
C LEU A 67 3.76 -6.91 -8.00
N PRO A 68 5.03 -6.46 -7.93
CA PRO A 68 6.16 -7.27 -7.44
C PRO A 68 6.18 -7.43 -5.91
N ILE A 69 5.02 -7.64 -5.28
CA ILE A 69 4.86 -7.82 -3.82
C ILE A 69 3.90 -8.98 -3.52
N THR A 70 4.19 -9.73 -2.47
CA THR A 70 3.27 -10.73 -1.89
C THR A 70 2.58 -10.15 -0.67
N ALA A 71 1.30 -10.45 -0.49
CA ALA A 71 0.52 -9.96 0.64
C ALA A 71 -0.09 -11.11 1.45
N ILE A 72 -0.15 -10.91 2.77
CA ILE A 72 -0.88 -11.73 3.73
C ILE A 72 -1.84 -10.79 4.44
N PHE A 73 -3.14 -11.09 4.39
CA PHE A 73 -4.19 -10.25 4.93
C PHE A 73 -4.96 -10.96 6.04
N GLU A 74 -5.36 -10.18 7.03
CA GLU A 74 -6.26 -10.58 8.09
C GLU A 74 -7.33 -9.48 8.24
N GLN A 75 -8.59 -9.89 8.41
CA GLN A 75 -9.68 -8.95 8.66
C GLN A 75 -9.62 -8.47 10.12
N VAL A 76 -9.63 -7.16 10.32
CA VAL A 76 -9.92 -6.59 11.64
C VAL A 76 -11.44 -6.66 11.80
N GLY A 77 -11.93 -7.55 12.66
CA GLY A 77 -13.38 -7.71 12.87
C GLY A 77 -14.01 -6.46 13.49
N ASP A 78 -15.25 -6.18 13.11
CA ASP A 78 -16.13 -5.27 13.87
C ASP A 78 -16.80 -6.07 14.99
N ALA A 79 -16.36 -5.86 16.22
CA ALA A 79 -17.15 -6.26 17.40
C ALA A 79 -18.22 -5.19 17.68
N ALA A 80 -19.20 -5.07 16.77
CA ALA A 80 -20.50 -4.37 16.86
C ALA A 80 -20.98 -4.26 15.40
N GLU A 81 -21.94 -5.03 14.91
CA GLU A 81 -23.37 -4.88 15.18
C GLU A 81 -24.04 -6.25 15.03
N ALA A 82 -24.35 -6.91 16.15
CA ALA A 82 -25.26 -8.05 16.21
C ALA A 82 -26.16 -7.90 17.44
N GLU A 83 -26.74 -6.71 17.62
CA GLU A 83 -27.96 -6.51 18.41
C GLU A 83 -28.79 -5.44 17.70
N GLY A 84 -29.97 -5.86 17.20
CA GLY A 84 -30.93 -5.06 16.44
C GLY A 84 -31.91 -5.95 15.71
#